data_AF-A0A8T1W2F0-F1
#
_entry.id   AF-A0A8T1W2F0-F1
#
_cell.length_a   1.000
_cell.length_b   1.000
_cell.length_c   1.000
_cell.angle_alpha   90.00
_cell.angle_beta   90.00
_cell.angle_gamma   90.00
#
_symmetry.space_group_name_H-M   'P 1'
#
loop_
_entity.id
_entity.type
_entity.pdbx_description
1 polymer ?
#
loop_
_entity_poly.entity_id
_entity_poly.type
_entity_poly.pdbx_seq_one_letter_code
_entity_poly.pdbx_strand_id
1 'polypeptide(L)'
;MLMLRRAASLADRRVAATTLARGLSGAARPPIPPFSKETAALKVRAAEDAWNSREPQRVALAYTTDSAWRNRSEFINGRQEIEAFLTRKWTRETQYRLIKELFAFDGNRITVRFAYEWLDAEQQQWYRAYGNENWVFDSQGFMAQRFACINDVPIDEKDRRFHWPQGRRPDDHPGLSELGL
;
A
#
# COMPACT_ATOMS: atom_id res chain seq x y z
N MET A 1 13.51 -41.69 35.63
CA MET A 1 13.69 -40.80 34.47
C MET A 1 12.40 -40.82 33.66
N LEU A 2 11.40 -40.05 34.10
CA LEU A 2 10.03 -40.08 33.56
C LEU A 2 9.77 -38.74 32.86
N MET A 3 9.56 -38.79 31.55
CA MET A 3 9.27 -37.63 30.71
C MET A 3 7.86 -37.08 31.01
N LEU A 4 7.77 -35.85 31.53
CA LEU A 4 6.51 -35.11 31.58
C LEU A 4 6.18 -34.59 30.16
N ARG A 5 5.20 -35.20 29.50
CA ARG A 5 4.50 -34.58 28.37
C ARG A 5 3.54 -33.53 28.92
N ARG A 6 3.84 -32.24 28.73
CA ARG A 6 2.88 -31.15 28.99
C ARG A 6 1.76 -31.24 27.94
N ALA A 7 0.55 -31.52 28.39
CA ALA A 7 -0.66 -31.34 27.59
C ALA A 7 -0.91 -29.83 27.42
N ALA A 8 -0.92 -29.35 26.18
CA ALA A 8 -1.36 -27.99 25.87
C ALA A 8 -2.86 -27.83 26.19
N SER A 9 -3.21 -26.72 26.82
CA SER A 9 -4.56 -26.37 27.27
C SER A 9 -5.56 -26.26 26.10
N LEU A 10 -6.83 -26.58 26.35
CA LEU A 10 -7.96 -26.39 25.42
C LEU A 10 -8.09 -24.93 24.93
N ALA A 11 -7.53 -23.96 25.65
CA ALA A 11 -7.48 -22.55 25.23
C ALA A 11 -6.49 -22.31 24.08
N ASP A 12 -5.36 -23.01 24.05
CA ASP A 12 -4.34 -22.89 22.97
C ASP A 12 -4.85 -23.45 21.63
N ARG A 13 -5.75 -24.44 21.68
CA ARG A 13 -6.36 -25.01 20.47
C ARG A 13 -7.37 -24.07 19.81
N ARG A 14 -7.94 -23.09 20.52
CA ARG A 14 -8.87 -22.09 19.95
C ARG A 14 -8.14 -20.97 19.21
N VAL A 15 -6.96 -20.56 19.68
CA VAL A 15 -6.15 -19.54 18.99
C VAL A 15 -5.54 -20.10 17.69
N ALA A 16 -5.10 -21.35 17.70
CA ALA A 16 -4.61 -22.02 16.49
C ALA A 16 -5.73 -22.27 15.44
N ALA A 17 -6.95 -22.56 15.88
CA ALA A 17 -8.09 -22.83 14.99
C ALA A 17 -8.70 -21.56 14.34
N THR A 18 -8.45 -20.37 14.91
CA THR A 18 -8.95 -19.10 14.34
C THR A 18 -8.05 -18.57 13.22
N THR A 19 -6.87 -19.18 13.01
CA THR A 19 -5.91 -18.79 11.97
C THR A 19 -6.11 -19.53 10.64
N LEU A 20 -6.98 -20.54 10.58
CA LEU A 20 -7.16 -21.40 9.39
C LEU A 20 -8.49 -21.20 8.62
N ALA A 21 -9.27 -20.16 8.96
CA ALA A 21 -10.55 -19.90 8.30
C ALA A 21 -10.77 -18.41 7.93
N ARG A 22 -9.72 -17.67 7.59
CA ARG A 22 -9.85 -16.30 7.07
C ARG A 22 -9.47 -16.23 5.59
N GLY A 23 -10.49 -16.10 4.74
CA GLY A 23 -10.35 -15.49 3.41
C GLY A 23 -10.16 -16.42 2.21
N LEU A 24 -10.97 -17.47 2.04
CA LEU A 24 -11.15 -18.07 0.72
C LEU A 24 -12.15 -17.23 -0.09
N SER A 25 -11.76 -16.04 -0.58
CA SER A 25 -12.55 -15.32 -1.58
C SER A 25 -11.68 -14.48 -2.52
N GLY A 26 -11.15 -15.16 -3.53
CA GLY A 26 -10.47 -14.55 -4.68
C GLY A 26 -9.35 -15.43 -5.21
N ALA A 27 -9.16 -15.43 -6.54
CA ALA A 27 -7.95 -16.00 -7.13
C ALA A 27 -6.71 -15.26 -6.57
N ALA A 28 -5.60 -15.97 -6.39
CA ALA A 28 -4.35 -15.40 -5.90
C ALA A 28 -3.94 -14.17 -6.73
N ARG A 29 -3.32 -13.18 -6.07
CA ARG A 29 -2.90 -11.92 -6.67
C ARG A 29 -1.37 -11.88 -6.79
N PRO A 30 -0.78 -12.46 -7.86
CA PRO A 30 0.65 -12.43 -8.05
C PRO A 30 1.18 -10.98 -8.21
N PRO A 31 2.45 -10.72 -7.85
CA PRO A 31 3.36 -11.64 -7.15
C PRO A 31 2.90 -11.99 -5.72
N ILE A 32 3.07 -13.24 -5.30
CA ILE A 32 2.74 -13.73 -3.96
C ILE A 32 4.02 -13.91 -3.12
N PRO A 33 3.96 -13.76 -1.78
CA PRO A 33 5.12 -13.96 -0.92
C PRO A 33 5.52 -15.45 -0.80
N PRO A 34 6.77 -15.77 -0.41
CA PRO A 34 7.85 -14.84 -0.07
C PRO A 34 8.40 -14.11 -1.31
N PHE A 35 8.73 -12.83 -1.15
CA PHE A 35 9.22 -12.01 -2.26
C PHE A 35 10.73 -12.16 -2.49
N SER A 36 11.13 -12.10 -3.77
CA SER A 36 12.48 -11.77 -4.19
C SER A 36 12.57 -10.26 -4.44
N LYS A 37 13.77 -9.75 -4.73
CA LYS A 37 13.95 -8.34 -5.09
C LYS A 37 13.10 -7.96 -6.31
N GLU A 38 13.12 -8.83 -7.32
CA GLU A 38 12.42 -8.65 -8.59
C GLU A 38 10.90 -8.67 -8.36
N THR A 39 10.38 -9.66 -7.63
CA THR A 39 8.93 -9.76 -7.40
C THR A 39 8.42 -8.70 -6.43
N ALA A 40 9.23 -8.25 -5.47
CA ALA A 40 8.91 -7.08 -4.64
C ALA A 40 8.83 -5.80 -5.48
N ALA A 41 9.80 -5.55 -6.37
CA ALA A 41 9.77 -4.39 -7.26
C ALA A 41 8.54 -4.39 -8.18
N LEU A 42 8.19 -5.56 -8.75
CA LEU A 42 6.95 -5.73 -9.52
C LEU A 42 5.70 -5.45 -8.68
N LYS A 43 5.67 -5.90 -7.41
CA LYS A 43 4.56 -5.63 -6.49
C LYS A 43 4.41 -4.12 -6.21
N VAL A 44 5.54 -3.42 -6.02
CA VAL A 44 5.58 -1.96 -5.82
C VAL A 44 5.07 -1.23 -7.06
N ARG A 45 5.53 -1.59 -8.26
CA ARG A 45 5.08 -1.00 -9.53
C ARG A 45 3.59 -1.26 -9.77
N ALA A 46 3.10 -2.47 -9.53
CA ALA A 46 1.67 -2.78 -9.66
C ALA A 46 0.80 -1.96 -8.69
N ALA A 47 1.29 -1.69 -7.47
CA ALA A 47 0.62 -0.81 -6.54
C ALA A 47 0.68 0.66 -7.01
N GLU A 48 1.81 1.13 -7.51
CA GLU A 48 1.93 2.47 -8.11
C GLU A 48 0.91 2.68 -9.24
N ASP A 49 0.81 1.73 -10.17
CA ASP A 49 -0.10 1.77 -11.31
C ASP A 49 -1.57 1.81 -10.85
N ALA A 50 -1.92 0.99 -9.85
CA ALA A 50 -3.27 0.97 -9.30
C ALA A 50 -3.63 2.31 -8.64
N TRP A 51 -2.76 2.87 -7.81
CA TRP A 51 -3.02 4.15 -7.13
C TRP A 51 -3.08 5.34 -8.10
N ASN A 52 -2.31 5.31 -9.19
CA ASN A 52 -2.36 6.33 -10.23
C ASN A 52 -3.65 6.33 -11.06
N SER A 53 -4.44 5.24 -11.04
CA SER A 53 -5.80 5.22 -11.62
C SER A 53 -6.76 6.15 -10.88
N ARG A 54 -6.54 6.33 -9.56
CA ARG A 54 -7.43 7.05 -8.63
C ARG A 54 -8.85 6.48 -8.60
N GLU A 55 -8.99 5.17 -8.84
CA GLU A 55 -10.25 4.43 -8.76
C GLU A 55 -10.31 3.70 -7.39
N PRO A 56 -11.11 4.18 -6.41
CA PRO A 56 -11.13 3.64 -5.05
C PRO A 56 -11.37 2.12 -5.00
N GLN A 57 -12.37 1.64 -5.75
CA GLN A 57 -12.76 0.24 -5.78
C GLN A 57 -11.64 -0.63 -6.35
N ARG A 58 -11.03 -0.20 -7.46
CA ARG A 58 -9.93 -0.93 -8.10
C ARG A 58 -8.72 -1.05 -7.18
N VAL A 59 -8.40 0.00 -6.43
CA VAL A 59 -7.29 -0.01 -5.48
C VAL A 59 -7.63 -0.89 -4.28
N ALA A 60 -8.84 -0.83 -3.74
CA ALA A 60 -9.29 -1.62 -2.59
C ALA A 60 -9.21 -3.14 -2.83
N LEU A 61 -9.36 -3.59 -4.08
CA LEU A 61 -9.22 -5.01 -4.46
C LEU A 61 -7.80 -5.59 -4.23
N ALA A 62 -6.78 -4.77 -3.97
CA ALA A 62 -5.44 -5.23 -3.64
C ALA A 62 -5.26 -5.63 -2.16
N TYR A 63 -6.24 -5.35 -1.31
CA TYR A 63 -6.17 -5.54 0.15
C TYR A 63 -7.01 -6.74 0.58
N THR A 64 -6.77 -7.34 1.74
CA THR A 64 -7.69 -8.35 2.30
C THR A 64 -9.03 -7.71 2.67
N THR A 65 -10.10 -8.49 2.79
CA THR A 65 -11.42 -7.97 3.20
C THR A 65 -11.38 -7.30 4.56
N ASP A 66 -10.53 -7.81 5.47
CA ASP A 66 -10.28 -7.35 6.83
C ASP A 66 -8.97 -6.56 6.98
N SER A 67 -8.46 -5.96 5.90
CA SER A 67 -7.16 -5.26 5.90
C SER A 67 -7.10 -4.13 6.92
N ALA A 68 -6.01 -4.06 7.67
CA ALA A 68 -5.82 -3.04 8.71
C ALA A 68 -4.82 -1.97 8.25
N TRP A 69 -5.25 -0.71 8.24
CA TRP A 69 -4.43 0.41 7.83
C TRP A 69 -4.21 1.40 8.96
N ARG A 70 -3.04 2.01 8.94
CA ARG A 70 -2.82 3.35 9.48
C ARG A 70 -2.29 4.25 8.37
N ASN A 71 -3.02 5.30 8.04
CA ASN A 71 -2.59 6.30 7.07
C ASN A 71 -2.48 7.67 7.77
N ARG A 72 -1.25 8.15 7.96
CA ARG A 72 -0.95 9.29 8.84
C ARG A 72 -1.48 8.99 10.26
N SER A 73 -2.48 9.75 10.72
CA SER A 73 -3.17 9.61 12.00
C SER A 73 -4.54 8.93 11.90
N GLU A 74 -4.95 8.47 10.72
CA GLU A 74 -6.24 7.81 10.48
C GLU A 74 -6.08 6.29 10.47
N PHE A 75 -7.00 5.59 11.13
CA PHE A 75 -7.07 4.12 11.16
C PHE A 75 -8.26 3.66 10.33
N ILE A 76 -8.06 2.67 9.47
CA ILE A 76 -9.02 2.23 8.47
C ILE A 76 -9.04 0.70 8.48
N ASN A 77 -10.24 0.11 8.61
CA ASN A 77 -10.44 -1.32 8.84
C ASN A 77 -11.34 -1.94 7.76
N GLY A 78 -10.71 -2.68 6.86
CA GLY A 78 -11.38 -3.43 5.79
C GLY A 78 -11.58 -2.64 4.49
N ARG A 79 -11.93 -3.36 3.43
CA ARG A 79 -12.02 -2.80 2.06
C ARG A 79 -13.01 -1.65 1.95
N GLN A 80 -14.15 -1.73 2.63
CA GLN A 80 -15.18 -0.69 2.54
C GLN A 80 -14.68 0.65 3.11
N GLU A 81 -13.99 0.63 4.26
CA GLU A 81 -13.41 1.85 4.83
C GLU A 81 -12.24 2.36 3.97
N ILE A 82 -11.46 1.46 3.35
CA ILE A 82 -10.42 1.81 2.38
C ILE A 82 -11.02 2.56 1.19
N GLU A 83 -12.09 2.04 0.58
CA GLU A 83 -12.77 2.71 -0.54
C GLU A 83 -13.29 4.10 -0.14
N ALA A 84 -13.89 4.22 1.05
CA ALA A 84 -14.37 5.50 1.57
C ALA A 84 -13.22 6.50 1.78
N PHE A 85 -12.10 6.04 2.37
CA PHE A 85 -10.90 6.86 2.54
C PHE A 85 -10.33 7.33 1.20
N LEU A 86 -10.17 6.43 0.24
CA LEU A 86 -9.62 6.73 -1.08
C LEU A 86 -10.52 7.68 -1.88
N THR A 87 -11.84 7.53 -1.74
CA THR A 87 -12.82 8.47 -2.31
C THR A 87 -12.58 9.88 -1.77
N ARG A 88 -12.53 10.05 -0.43
CA ARG A 88 -12.24 11.36 0.18
C ARG A 88 -10.89 11.91 -0.24
N LYS A 89 -9.87 11.04 -0.29
CA LYS A 89 -8.50 11.40 -0.69
C LYS A 89 -8.50 12.06 -2.06
N TRP A 90 -9.08 11.43 -3.08
CA TRP A 90 -9.00 11.95 -4.44
C TRP A 90 -10.06 13.00 -4.79
N THR A 91 -11.08 13.20 -3.95
CA THR A 91 -11.89 14.43 -3.99
C THR A 91 -11.06 15.66 -3.64
N ARG A 92 -10.17 15.55 -2.65
CA ARG A 92 -9.31 16.65 -2.20
C ARG A 92 -8.01 16.77 -3.00
N GLU A 93 -7.31 15.65 -3.18
CA GLU A 93 -6.00 15.58 -3.81
C GLU A 93 -6.13 15.44 -5.33
N THR A 94 -6.42 16.56 -6.00
CA THR A 94 -6.59 16.60 -7.45
C THR A 94 -5.24 16.56 -8.17
N GLN A 95 -5.24 16.29 -9.49
CA GLN A 95 -4.00 16.17 -10.30
C GLN A 95 -2.96 15.14 -9.80
N TYR A 96 -3.41 14.22 -8.94
CA TYR A 96 -2.58 13.24 -8.25
C TYR A 96 -1.72 12.40 -9.20
N ARG A 97 -0.40 12.44 -9.00
CA ARG A 97 0.60 11.63 -9.69
C ARG A 97 1.59 11.07 -8.67
N LEU A 98 1.79 9.75 -8.71
CA LEU A 98 2.55 9.01 -7.71
C LEU A 98 3.70 8.25 -8.34
N ILE A 99 4.84 8.25 -7.63
CA ILE A 99 5.96 7.34 -7.87
C ILE A 99 6.23 6.57 -6.58
N LYS A 100 6.34 5.24 -6.66
CA LYS A 100 6.76 4.35 -5.59
C LYS A 100 8.08 3.69 -5.96
N GLU A 101 8.92 3.48 -4.96
CA GLU A 101 10.20 2.81 -5.12
C GLU A 101 10.42 1.82 -3.97
N LEU A 102 10.87 0.62 -4.32
CA LEU A 102 11.20 -0.41 -3.34
C LEU A 102 12.37 0.07 -2.47
N PHE A 103 12.19 0.05 -1.15
CA PHE A 103 13.27 0.34 -0.21
C PHE A 103 13.91 -0.94 0.35
N ALA A 104 13.08 -1.86 0.84
CA ALA A 104 13.51 -3.15 1.37
C ALA A 104 12.36 -4.17 1.33
N PHE A 105 12.68 -5.45 1.46
CA PHE A 105 11.70 -6.53 1.57
C PHE A 105 12.23 -7.64 2.48
N ASP A 106 11.32 -8.39 3.11
CA ASP A 106 11.64 -9.54 3.95
C ASP A 106 10.43 -10.48 4.03
N GLY A 107 10.56 -11.71 3.50
CA GLY A 107 9.48 -12.68 3.46
C GLY A 107 8.20 -12.15 2.80
N ASN A 108 7.16 -11.93 3.60
CA ASN A 108 5.87 -11.37 3.17
C ASN A 108 5.72 -9.86 3.38
N ARG A 109 6.82 -9.15 3.64
CA ARG A 109 6.83 -7.72 3.93
C ARG A 109 7.59 -6.94 2.87
N ILE A 110 7.08 -5.75 2.56
CA ILE A 110 7.72 -4.80 1.65
C ILE A 110 7.71 -3.42 2.32
N THR A 111 8.84 -2.72 2.28
CA THR A 111 8.95 -1.32 2.66
C THR A 111 9.20 -0.48 1.42
N VAL A 112 8.48 0.63 1.32
CA VAL A 112 8.40 1.45 0.12
C VAL A 112 8.64 2.91 0.48
N ARG A 113 9.45 3.57 -0.33
CA ARG A 113 9.50 5.03 -0.41
C ARG A 113 8.58 5.49 -1.52
N PHE A 114 7.91 6.61 -1.33
CA PHE A 114 7.10 7.19 -2.40
C PHE A 114 7.03 8.70 -2.29
N ALA A 115 6.75 9.33 -3.42
CA ALA A 115 6.31 10.71 -3.46
C ALA A 115 5.13 10.84 -4.41
N TYR A 116 4.21 11.75 -4.09
CA TYR A 116 3.15 12.13 -5.01
C TYR A 116 2.98 13.64 -5.06
N GLU A 117 2.68 14.15 -6.25
CA GLU A 117 2.32 15.56 -6.47
C GLU A 117 0.82 15.67 -6.64
N TRP A 118 0.23 16.70 -6.06
CA TRP A 118 -1.21 16.94 -6.09
C TRP A 118 -1.53 18.43 -5.89
N LEU A 119 -2.70 18.83 -6.36
CA LEU A 119 -3.28 20.15 -6.19
C LEU A 119 -4.46 20.05 -5.24
N ASP A 120 -4.44 20.81 -4.15
CA ASP A 120 -5.56 20.88 -3.22
C ASP A 120 -6.76 21.55 -3.88
N ALA A 121 -7.89 20.84 -3.90
CA ALA A 121 -9.11 21.29 -4.58
C ALA A 121 -9.66 22.62 -4.05
N GLU A 122 -9.52 22.89 -2.76
CA GLU A 122 -10.10 24.05 -2.10
C GLU A 122 -9.12 25.22 -2.11
N GLN A 123 -7.86 24.95 -1.75
CA GLN A 123 -6.84 25.99 -1.57
C GLN A 123 -6.13 26.36 -2.87
N GLN A 124 -6.27 25.53 -3.92
CA GLN A 124 -5.52 25.69 -5.17
C GLN A 124 -4.00 25.76 -4.95
N GLN A 125 -3.51 25.03 -3.93
CA GLN A 125 -2.10 24.93 -3.58
C GLN A 125 -1.52 23.59 -4.06
N TRP A 126 -0.38 23.63 -4.73
CA TRP A 126 0.37 22.43 -5.09
C TRP A 126 1.18 21.92 -3.90
N TYR A 127 1.23 20.59 -3.76
CA TYR A 127 2.05 19.90 -2.79
C TYR A 127 2.85 18.79 -3.44
N ARG A 128 4.05 18.56 -2.92
CA ARG A 128 4.74 17.27 -3.04
C ARG A 128 4.70 16.59 -1.69
N ALA A 129 3.99 15.47 -1.63
CA ALA A 129 3.93 14.63 -0.45
C ALA A 129 5.03 13.57 -0.52
N TYR A 130 5.79 13.42 0.57
CA TYR A 130 6.79 12.38 0.73
C TYR A 130 6.30 11.36 1.74
N GLY A 131 6.47 10.08 1.44
CA GLY A 131 5.95 9.03 2.30
C GLY A 131 6.82 7.79 2.38
N ASN A 132 6.69 7.13 3.51
CA ASN A 132 7.14 5.77 3.73
C ASN A 132 5.93 4.91 4.06
N GLU A 133 5.85 3.74 3.42
CA GLU A 133 4.84 2.75 3.76
C GLU A 133 5.42 1.35 3.92
N ASN A 134 4.90 0.63 4.91
CA ASN A 134 5.25 -0.75 5.20
C ASN A 134 4.02 -1.62 4.95
N TRP A 135 4.20 -2.66 4.15
CA TRP A 135 3.17 -3.57 3.69
C TRP A 135 3.39 -4.97 4.25
N VAL A 136 2.32 -5.62 4.70
CA VAL A 136 2.32 -7.03 5.08
C VAL A 136 1.28 -7.75 4.24
N PHE A 137 1.69 -8.81 3.54
CA PHE A 137 0.84 -9.56 2.62
C PHE A 137 0.40 -10.91 3.22
N ASP A 138 -0.79 -11.36 2.86
CA ASP A 138 -1.23 -12.73 3.10
C ASP A 138 -0.59 -13.73 2.11
N SER A 139 -0.88 -15.02 2.28
CA SER A 139 -0.34 -16.07 1.41
C SER A 139 -0.89 -16.03 -0.02
N GLN A 140 -1.97 -15.29 -0.26
CA GLN A 140 -2.60 -15.12 -1.58
C GLN A 140 -2.13 -13.84 -2.28
N GLY A 141 -1.26 -13.05 -1.65
CA GLY A 141 -0.70 -11.82 -2.21
C GLY A 141 -1.58 -10.58 -2.03
N PHE A 142 -2.62 -10.62 -1.20
CA PHE A 142 -3.38 -9.44 -0.80
C PHE A 142 -2.73 -8.76 0.39
N MET A 143 -2.79 -7.43 0.44
CA MET A 143 -2.18 -6.67 1.53
C MET A 143 -3.09 -6.69 2.77
N ALA A 144 -2.67 -7.41 3.81
CA ALA A 144 -3.38 -7.56 5.07
C ALA A 144 -3.14 -6.38 6.01
N GLN A 145 -1.96 -5.75 5.94
CA GLN A 145 -1.65 -4.55 6.72
C GLN A 145 -0.92 -3.50 5.90
N ARG A 146 -1.27 -2.22 6.12
CA ARG A 146 -0.61 -1.06 5.51
C ARG A 146 -0.36 0.02 6.55
N PHE A 147 0.90 0.36 6.77
CA PHE A 147 1.29 1.46 7.65
C PHE A 147 1.96 2.54 6.81
N ALA A 148 1.35 3.71 6.70
CA ALA A 148 1.86 4.81 5.88
C ALA A 148 2.03 6.10 6.69
N CYS A 149 3.24 6.65 6.67
CA CYS A 149 3.56 7.98 7.18
C CYS A 149 3.84 8.90 5.99
N ILE A 150 3.24 10.09 6.00
CA ILE A 150 3.26 11.01 4.86
C ILE A 150 3.36 12.43 5.39
N ASN A 151 4.23 13.24 4.77
CA ASN A 151 4.42 14.64 5.06
C ASN A 151 4.29 15.45 3.76
N ASP A 152 3.47 16.50 3.78
CA ASP A 152 3.25 17.36 2.61
C ASP A 152 4.17 18.58 2.66
N VAL A 153 4.78 18.90 1.53
CA VAL A 153 5.59 20.10 1.35
C VAL A 153 4.90 20.95 0.27
N PRO A 154 4.51 22.21 0.57
CA PRO A 154 3.97 23.10 -0.45
C PRO A 154 5.05 23.39 -1.50
N ILE A 155 4.64 23.43 -2.77
CA ILE A 155 5.52 23.73 -3.91
C ILE A 155 4.83 24.72 -4.84
N ASP A 156 5.59 25.46 -5.65
CA ASP A 156 5.03 26.18 -6.79
C ASP A 156 4.71 25.19 -7.93
N GLU A 157 3.77 25.53 -8.81
CA GLU A 157 3.45 24.69 -9.98
C GLU A 157 4.68 24.41 -10.87
N LYS A 158 5.55 25.42 -11.04
CA LYS A 158 6.80 25.31 -11.82
C LYS A 158 7.79 24.31 -11.23
N ASP A 159 7.69 24.00 -9.94
CA ASP A 159 8.61 23.10 -9.25
C ASP A 159 8.17 21.63 -9.32
N ARG A 160 7.02 21.35 -9.96
CA ARG A 160 6.54 20.00 -10.24
C ARG A 160 7.54 19.21 -11.06
N ARG A 161 7.69 17.93 -10.74
CA ARG A 161 8.56 16.96 -11.43
C ARG A 161 7.77 15.85 -12.11
N PHE A 162 6.49 15.67 -11.78
CA PHE A 162 5.68 14.57 -12.28
C PHE A 162 4.80 15.03 -13.44
N HIS A 163 5.29 14.78 -14.66
CA HIS A 163 4.67 15.25 -15.91
C HIS A 163 4.38 14.08 -16.84
N TRP A 164 3.19 13.52 -16.71
CA TRP A 164 2.63 12.56 -17.66
C TRP A 164 1.09 12.70 -17.69
N PRO A 165 0.39 12.17 -18.73
CA PRO A 165 -1.06 12.09 -18.74
C PRO A 165 -1.59 11.38 -17.50
N GLN A 166 -2.74 11.78 -16.98
CA GLN A 166 -3.27 11.17 -15.77
C GLN A 166 -3.46 9.65 -15.93
N GLY A 167 -2.92 8.87 -14.97
CA GLY A 167 -2.94 7.42 -15.02
C GLY A 167 -1.54 6.85 -14.77
N ARG A 168 -1.32 5.62 -15.25
CA ARG A 168 -0.05 4.88 -15.10
C ARG A 168 1.14 5.74 -15.54
N ARG A 169 2.17 5.83 -14.69
CA ARG A 169 3.44 6.47 -15.04
C ARG A 169 4.09 5.73 -16.22
N PRO A 170 4.52 6.41 -17.31
CA PRO A 170 5.23 5.79 -18.43
C PRO A 170 6.46 4.97 -17.97
N ASP A 171 6.84 3.97 -18.76
CA ASP A 171 7.97 3.09 -18.40
C ASP A 171 9.33 3.76 -18.53
N ASP A 172 9.42 4.80 -19.37
CA ASP A 172 10.59 5.64 -19.59
C ASP A 172 10.63 6.90 -18.71
N HIS A 173 9.58 7.18 -17.93
CA HIS A 173 9.60 8.28 -16.98
C HIS A 173 10.49 7.91 -15.78
N PRO A 174 11.40 8.80 -15.34
CA PRO A 174 12.34 8.49 -14.27
C PRO A 174 11.66 8.13 -12.95
N GLY A 175 12.33 7.26 -12.18
CA GLY A 175 11.95 6.86 -10.82
C GLY A 175 12.27 7.92 -9.75
N LEU A 176 12.02 7.61 -8.47
CA LEU A 176 12.30 8.54 -7.37
C LEU A 176 13.80 8.85 -7.26
N SER A 177 14.63 7.81 -7.24
CA SER A 177 16.08 7.95 -7.12
C SER A 177 16.67 8.74 -8.29
N GLU A 178 16.18 8.53 -9.51
CA GLU A 178 16.63 9.25 -10.73
C GLU A 178 16.21 10.72 -10.73
N LEU A 179 15.10 11.05 -10.08
CA LEU A 179 14.67 12.42 -9.87
C LEU A 179 15.36 13.11 -8.67
N GLY A 180 16.21 12.39 -7.93
CA GLY A 180 16.87 12.92 -6.74
C GLY A 180 15.89 13.30 -5.62
N LEU A 181 14.84 12.49 -5.44
CA LEU A 181 13.79 12.68 -4.42
C LEU A 181 13.85 11.63 -3.30
#